data_AF-A0A4R6CV10-F1
#
_entry.id   AF-A0A4R6CV10-F1
#
_cell.length_a   1.000
_cell.length_b   1.000
_cell.length_c   1.000
_cell.angle_alpha   90.00
_cell.angle_beta   90.00
_cell.angle_gamma   90.00
#
_symmetry.space_group_name_H-M   'P 1'
#
loop_
_entity.id
_entity.type
_entity.pdbx_description
1 polymer ?
#
loop_
_entity_poly.entity_id
_entity_poly.type
_entity_poly.pdbx_seq_one_letter_code
_entity_poly.pdbx_strand_id
1 'polypeptide(L)'
;MSKSIGEALKEERRSLGLTQEQFIKGIISESFYSKVGRGKNEIVAVDLLKILAANNISEEEFLNKLNVKENNNLEEDLKVQLLNAYSIHDKKKISMLVPKIQNAAMDENTKISARLIDAVVNNKINDLTQREITQIKRKFFEVDDWTKNITTLQLFCNSMLLFDFDELVLFVKKLEKTCKGKLMKLPFNTQKIIASICINYFHNCYTNDCSRNCQIFCVNSSFS
;
A
#
# COMPACT_ATOMS: atom_id res chain seq x y z
N MET A 1 -5.47 -13.12 -22.82
CA MET A 1 -5.93 -11.98 -23.65
C MET A 1 -6.75 -11.07 -22.74
N SER A 2 -6.45 -9.77 -22.71
CA SER A 2 -7.26 -8.77 -22.01
C SER A 2 -8.57 -8.59 -22.77
N LYS A 3 -9.69 -8.59 -22.05
CA LYS A 3 -11.03 -8.38 -22.61
C LYS A 3 -11.26 -6.89 -22.77
N SER A 4 -11.87 -6.46 -23.87
CA SER A 4 -12.22 -5.05 -24.06
C SER A 4 -13.40 -4.63 -23.18
N ILE A 5 -13.50 -3.33 -22.86
CA ILE A 5 -14.63 -2.77 -22.10
C ILE A 5 -15.97 -3.08 -22.78
N GLY A 6 -16.01 -3.00 -24.11
CA GLY A 6 -17.22 -3.31 -24.87
C GLY A 6 -17.65 -4.78 -24.78
N GLU A 7 -16.70 -5.72 -24.77
CA GLU A 7 -16.99 -7.14 -24.60
C GLU A 7 -17.50 -7.45 -23.18
N ALA A 8 -16.88 -6.87 -22.15
CA ALA A 8 -17.33 -7.05 -20.77
C ALA A 8 -18.75 -6.47 -20.55
N LEU A 9 -19.05 -5.27 -21.07
CA LEU A 9 -20.40 -4.69 -21.01
C LEU A 9 -21.45 -5.57 -21.72
N LYS A 10 -21.06 -6.23 -22.81
CA LYS A 10 -21.96 -7.12 -23.55
C LYS A 10 -22.25 -8.40 -22.77
N GLU A 11 -21.28 -8.91 -22.03
CA GLU A 11 -21.45 -10.06 -21.14
C GLU A 11 -22.35 -9.72 -19.95
N GLU A 12 -22.15 -8.58 -19.28
CA GLU A 12 -23.01 -8.16 -18.18
C GLU A 12 -24.46 -7.98 -18.61
N ARG A 13 -24.67 -7.32 -19.75
CA ARG A 13 -26.02 -7.18 -20.28
C ARG A 13 -26.67 -8.55 -20.53
N ARG A 14 -25.90 -9.52 -21.05
CA ARG A 14 -26.38 -10.87 -21.34
C ARG A 14 -26.65 -11.67 -20.07
N SER A 15 -25.81 -11.56 -19.04
CA SER A 15 -26.02 -12.25 -17.76
C SER A 15 -27.28 -11.75 -17.05
N LEU A 16 -27.61 -10.46 -17.21
CA LEU A 16 -28.85 -9.86 -16.70
C LEU A 16 -30.08 -10.12 -17.60
N GLY A 17 -29.91 -10.75 -18.77
CA GLY A 17 -31.01 -11.02 -19.70
C GLY A 17 -31.63 -9.77 -20.35
N LEU A 18 -30.92 -8.64 -20.36
CA LEU A 18 -31.46 -7.35 -20.79
C LEU A 18 -31.26 -7.08 -22.29
N THR A 19 -32.19 -6.34 -22.90
CA THR A 19 -31.98 -5.73 -24.22
C THR A 19 -30.97 -4.58 -24.15
N GLN A 20 -30.51 -4.06 -25.30
CA GLN A 20 -29.55 -2.95 -25.31
C GLN A 20 -30.18 -1.69 -24.72
N GLU A 21 -31.38 -1.33 -25.16
CA GLU A 21 -32.19 -0.24 -24.60
C GLU A 21 -32.37 -0.33 -23.08
N GLN A 22 -32.78 -1.49 -22.56
CA GLN A 22 -32.99 -1.70 -21.13
C GLN A 22 -31.70 -1.58 -20.31
N PHE A 23 -30.56 -1.95 -20.90
CA PHE A 23 -29.26 -1.90 -20.24
C PHE A 23 -28.65 -0.50 -20.23
N ILE A 24 -28.74 0.23 -21.35
CA ILE A 24 -28.16 1.58 -21.45
C ILE A 24 -29.03 2.65 -20.82
N LYS A 25 -30.33 2.41 -20.64
CA LYS A 25 -31.29 3.30 -19.94
C LYS A 25 -31.21 4.77 -20.42
N GLY A 26 -31.01 4.96 -21.72
CA GLY A 26 -30.89 6.29 -22.33
C GLY A 26 -29.60 7.06 -22.04
N ILE A 27 -28.62 6.47 -21.34
CA ILE A 27 -27.32 7.11 -21.06
C ILE A 27 -26.53 7.34 -22.35
N ILE A 28 -26.60 6.37 -23.25
CA ILE A 28 -26.04 6.43 -24.61
C ILE A 28 -27.08 5.87 -25.59
N SER A 29 -26.89 6.11 -26.89
CA SER A 29 -27.76 5.51 -27.91
C SER A 29 -27.44 4.03 -28.14
N GLU A 30 -28.45 3.23 -28.53
CA GLU A 30 -28.25 1.82 -28.89
C GLU A 30 -27.22 1.65 -30.02
N SER A 31 -27.25 2.56 -31.01
CA SER A 31 -26.31 2.52 -32.13
C SER A 31 -24.87 2.74 -31.68
N PHE A 32 -24.65 3.61 -30.69
CA PHE A 32 -23.34 3.83 -30.07
C PHE A 32 -22.92 2.62 -29.22
N TYR A 33 -23.80 2.11 -28.36
CA TYR A 33 -23.53 0.89 -27.57
C TYR A 33 -23.18 -0.32 -28.44
N SER A 34 -23.88 -0.51 -29.57
CA SER A 34 -23.61 -1.56 -30.55
C SER A 34 -22.23 -1.42 -31.21
N LYS A 35 -21.72 -0.20 -31.38
CA LYS A 35 -20.34 0.05 -31.87
C LYS A 35 -19.31 -0.24 -30.77
N VAL A 36 -19.57 0.19 -29.54
CA VAL A 36 -18.74 -0.08 -28.36
C VAL A 36 -18.60 -1.59 -28.14
N GLY A 37 -19.71 -2.33 -28.10
CA GLY A 37 -19.73 -3.79 -27.93
C GLY A 37 -19.12 -4.61 -29.08
N ARG A 38 -18.70 -3.95 -30.15
CA ARG A 38 -17.93 -4.53 -31.29
C ARG A 38 -16.49 -4.01 -31.35
N GLY A 39 -16.06 -3.22 -30.37
CA GLY A 39 -14.73 -2.60 -30.35
C GLY A 39 -14.51 -1.53 -31.43
N LYS A 40 -15.59 -0.99 -32.02
CA LYS A 40 -15.49 0.06 -33.07
C LYS A 40 -15.42 1.47 -32.51
N ASN A 41 -15.95 1.67 -31.31
CA ASN A 41 -15.92 2.94 -30.59
C ASN A 41 -15.45 2.69 -29.15
N GLU A 42 -14.73 3.66 -28.59
CA GLU A 42 -14.49 3.72 -27.16
C GLU A 42 -15.70 4.33 -26.44
N ILE A 43 -15.86 3.98 -25.17
CA ILE A 43 -16.86 4.56 -24.28
C ILE A 43 -16.17 5.52 -23.32
N VAL A 44 -16.79 6.67 -23.06
CA VAL A 44 -16.29 7.63 -22.09
C VAL A 44 -16.49 7.06 -20.68
N ALA A 45 -15.49 7.23 -19.80
CA ALA A 45 -15.51 6.67 -18.45
C ALA A 45 -16.77 7.06 -17.64
N VAL A 46 -17.23 8.31 -17.76
CA VAL A 46 -18.44 8.78 -17.09
C VAL A 46 -19.69 8.01 -17.52
N ASP A 47 -19.82 7.72 -18.82
CA ASP A 47 -20.98 6.97 -19.33
C ASP A 47 -20.91 5.51 -18.93
N LEU A 48 -19.71 4.93 -18.91
CA LEU A 48 -19.47 3.58 -18.38
C LEU A 48 -19.95 3.48 -16.91
N LEU A 49 -19.47 4.36 -16.03
CA LEU A 49 -19.84 4.35 -14.61
C LEU A 49 -21.34 4.52 -14.40
N LYS A 50 -21.98 5.41 -15.17
CA LYS A 50 -23.44 5.59 -15.14
C LYS A 50 -24.17 4.31 -15.54
N ILE A 51 -23.72 3.59 -16.57
CA ILE A 51 -24.34 2.33 -17.01
C ILE A 51 -24.18 1.25 -15.94
N LEU A 52 -23.00 1.13 -15.32
CA LEU A 52 -22.76 0.16 -14.24
C LEU A 52 -23.66 0.44 -13.04
N ALA A 53 -23.68 1.69 -12.56
CA ALA A 53 -24.51 2.12 -11.44
C ALA A 53 -26.00 1.89 -11.73
N ALA A 54 -26.47 2.22 -12.94
CA ALA A 54 -27.87 2.05 -13.29
C ALA A 54 -28.32 0.59 -13.37
N ASN A 55 -27.39 -0.37 -13.54
CA ASN A 55 -27.67 -1.81 -13.55
C ASN A 55 -27.23 -2.51 -12.25
N ASN A 56 -26.85 -1.77 -11.21
CA ASN A 56 -26.34 -2.31 -9.93
C ASN A 56 -25.13 -3.23 -10.12
N ILE A 57 -24.25 -2.93 -11.07
CA ILE A 57 -23.01 -3.67 -11.29
C ILE A 57 -21.90 -3.00 -10.48
N SER A 58 -21.20 -3.78 -9.65
CA SER A 58 -20.04 -3.29 -8.90
C SER A 58 -18.90 -2.91 -9.85
N GLU A 59 -18.35 -1.71 -9.66
CA GLU A 59 -17.18 -1.23 -10.41
C GLU A 59 -15.99 -2.18 -10.25
N GLU A 60 -15.75 -2.66 -9.03
CA GLU A 60 -14.69 -3.61 -8.70
C GLU A 60 -14.87 -4.95 -9.45
N GLU A 61 -16.08 -5.52 -9.40
CA GLU A 61 -16.38 -6.78 -10.09
C GLU A 61 -16.27 -6.64 -11.62
N PHE A 62 -16.72 -5.51 -12.16
CA PHE A 62 -16.64 -5.23 -13.59
C PHE A 62 -15.18 -5.11 -14.06
N LEU A 63 -14.36 -4.37 -13.32
CA LEU A 63 -12.93 -4.21 -13.63
C LEU A 63 -12.18 -5.55 -13.57
N ASN A 64 -12.50 -6.41 -12.61
CA ASN A 64 -11.93 -7.76 -12.52
C ASN A 64 -12.22 -8.61 -13.78
N LYS A 65 -13.41 -8.47 -14.39
CA LYS A 65 -13.79 -9.21 -15.62
C LYS A 65 -13.03 -8.77 -16.86
N LEU A 66 -12.49 -7.56 -16.88
CA LEU A 66 -11.73 -7.09 -18.03
C LEU A 66 -10.47 -7.93 -18.24
N ASN A 67 -10.04 -8.74 -17.26
CA ASN A 67 -8.73 -9.38 -17.28
C ASN A 67 -7.69 -8.36 -17.78
N VAL A 68 -7.85 -7.08 -17.38
CA VAL A 68 -6.70 -6.29 -17.01
C VAL A 68 -6.15 -7.20 -15.95
N LYS A 69 -5.24 -8.09 -16.36
CA LYS A 69 -4.31 -8.68 -15.43
C LYS A 69 -3.96 -7.44 -14.64
N GLU A 70 -4.27 -7.44 -13.35
CA GLU A 70 -3.24 -7.07 -12.43
C GLU A 70 -2.01 -7.71 -13.08
N ASN A 71 -1.24 -6.91 -13.83
CA ASN A 71 0.18 -7.10 -13.84
C ASN A 71 0.38 -7.20 -12.34
N ASN A 72 0.42 -8.43 -11.80
CA ASN A 72 0.80 -8.70 -10.43
C ASN A 72 2.10 -7.95 -10.40
N ASN A 73 2.03 -6.71 -9.93
CA ASN A 73 2.94 -5.70 -10.43
C ASN A 73 4.25 -6.24 -9.93
N LEU A 74 5.17 -6.62 -10.82
CA LEU A 74 6.30 -7.47 -10.39
C LEU A 74 6.97 -6.81 -9.18
N GLU A 75 6.95 -5.48 -9.18
CA GLU A 75 7.23 -4.58 -8.06
C GLU A 75 6.42 -4.84 -6.78
N GLU A 76 5.10 -4.84 -6.82
CA GLU A 76 4.22 -5.13 -5.67
C GLU A 76 4.37 -6.58 -5.17
N ASP A 77 4.50 -7.55 -6.08
CA ASP A 77 4.80 -8.94 -5.75
C ASP A 77 6.17 -9.06 -5.05
N LEU A 78 7.21 -8.37 -5.55
CA LEU A 78 8.52 -8.32 -4.91
C LEU A 78 8.45 -7.68 -3.51
N LYS A 79 7.66 -6.61 -3.31
CA LYS A 79 7.45 -5.98 -1.99
C LYS A 79 6.82 -6.98 -1.01
N VAL A 80 5.74 -7.64 -1.42
CA VAL A 80 5.02 -8.62 -0.58
C VAL A 80 5.93 -9.80 -0.25
N GLN A 81 6.65 -10.34 -1.24
CA GLN A 81 7.60 -11.44 -1.01
C GLN A 81 8.72 -11.07 -0.06
N LEU A 82 9.26 -9.83 -0.15
CA LEU A 82 10.30 -9.35 0.74
C LEU A 82 9.79 -9.22 2.18
N LEU A 83 8.61 -8.63 2.38
CA LEU A 83 8.02 -8.48 3.71
C LEU A 83 7.69 -9.84 4.35
N ASN A 84 7.18 -10.78 3.57
CA ASN A 84 6.95 -12.14 4.04
C ASN A 84 8.27 -12.82 4.44
N ALA A 85 9.30 -12.72 3.61
CA ALA A 85 10.62 -13.27 3.92
C ALA A 85 11.22 -12.65 5.20
N TYR A 86 11.04 -11.34 5.40
CA TYR A 86 11.44 -10.65 6.63
C TYR A 86 10.68 -11.16 7.86
N SER A 87 9.36 -11.30 7.77
CA SER A 87 8.52 -11.77 8.88
C SER A 87 8.85 -13.18 9.37
N ILE A 88 9.35 -14.06 8.49
CA ILE A 88 9.75 -15.44 8.84
C ILE A 88 11.27 -15.58 9.01
N HIS A 89 12.01 -14.48 9.01
CA HIS A 89 13.47 -14.44 9.09
C HIS A 89 14.19 -15.27 8.00
N ASP A 90 13.62 -15.39 6.81
CA ASP A 90 14.22 -16.11 5.67
C ASP A 90 15.30 -15.25 5.00
N LYS A 91 16.49 -15.26 5.61
CA LYS A 91 17.66 -14.50 5.16
C LYS A 91 18.05 -14.81 3.71
N LYS A 92 17.96 -16.09 3.31
CA LYS A 92 18.32 -16.53 1.95
C LYS A 92 17.41 -15.88 0.92
N LYS A 93 16.10 -15.91 1.17
CA LYS A 93 15.13 -15.30 0.27
C LYS A 93 15.26 -13.78 0.21
N ILE A 94 15.55 -13.12 1.33
CA ILE A 94 15.86 -11.67 1.35
C ILE A 94 17.06 -11.35 0.45
N SER A 95 18.18 -12.05 0.61
CA SER A 95 19.38 -11.80 -0.21
C SER A 95 19.17 -12.06 -1.71
N MET A 96 18.20 -12.90 -2.08
CA MET A 96 17.80 -13.10 -3.48
C MET A 96 16.85 -12.01 -4.01
N LEU A 97 15.98 -11.47 -3.16
CA LEU A 97 14.96 -10.48 -3.55
C LEU A 97 15.52 -9.07 -3.62
N VAL A 98 16.44 -8.70 -2.72
CA VAL A 98 16.96 -7.33 -2.62
C VAL A 98 17.62 -6.88 -3.93
N PRO A 99 18.51 -7.67 -4.59
CA PRO A 99 19.07 -7.27 -5.88
C PRO A 99 18.02 -7.11 -6.98
N LYS A 100 16.96 -7.94 -6.97
CA LYS A 100 15.85 -7.81 -7.93
C LYS A 100 15.11 -6.49 -7.75
N ILE A 101 14.86 -6.10 -6.50
CA ILE A 101 14.22 -4.82 -6.15
C ILE A 101 15.11 -3.64 -6.55
N GLN A 102 16.43 -3.72 -6.33
CA GLN A 102 17.35 -2.65 -6.73
C GLN A 102 17.36 -2.42 -8.26
N ASN A 103 17.28 -3.50 -9.03
CA ASN A 103 17.31 -3.48 -10.50
C ASN A 103 15.94 -3.23 -11.15
N ALA A 104 14.85 -3.37 -10.41
CA ALA A 104 13.50 -3.10 -10.91
C ALA A 104 13.20 -1.59 -11.02
N ALA A 105 12.18 -1.23 -11.79
CA ALA A 105 11.73 0.15 -12.01
C ALA A 105 10.91 0.72 -10.82
N MET A 106 11.33 0.39 -9.60
CA MET A 106 10.62 0.71 -8.36
C MET A 106 10.98 2.08 -7.80
N ASP A 107 10.07 2.63 -6.99
CA ASP A 107 10.28 3.89 -6.27
C ASP A 107 11.47 3.81 -5.29
N GLU A 108 12.12 4.96 -5.08
CA GLU A 108 13.33 5.06 -4.27
C GLU A 108 13.10 4.66 -2.79
N ASN A 109 11.91 4.91 -2.23
CA ASN A 109 11.62 4.53 -0.85
C ASN A 109 11.55 3.01 -0.69
N THR A 110 11.03 2.31 -1.70
CA THR A 110 11.07 0.85 -1.72
C THR A 110 12.50 0.32 -1.82
N LYS A 111 13.31 0.89 -2.70
CA LYS A 111 14.72 0.45 -2.85
C LYS A 111 15.50 0.64 -1.55
N ILE A 112 15.32 1.76 -0.88
CA ILE A 112 15.89 2.02 0.45
C ILE A 112 15.37 1.01 1.47
N SER A 113 14.06 0.78 1.53
CA SER A 113 13.46 -0.18 2.47
C SER A 113 14.05 -1.58 2.32
N ALA A 114 14.25 -2.03 1.07
CA ALA A 114 14.85 -3.33 0.80
C ALA A 114 16.32 -3.41 1.25
N ARG A 115 17.11 -2.35 1.03
CA ARG A 115 18.49 -2.27 1.52
C ARG A 115 18.56 -2.28 3.04
N LEU A 116 17.66 -1.57 3.72
CA LEU A 116 17.59 -1.54 5.18
C LEU A 116 17.23 -2.91 5.76
N ILE A 117 16.23 -3.58 5.18
CA ILE A 117 15.85 -4.94 5.60
C ILE A 117 17.04 -5.91 5.46
N ASP A 118 17.77 -5.86 4.35
CA ASP A 118 18.96 -6.70 4.14
C ASP A 118 20.07 -6.37 5.15
N ALA A 119 20.33 -5.09 5.39
CA ALA A 119 21.34 -4.64 6.34
C ALA A 119 21.02 -5.10 7.76
N VAL A 120 19.76 -4.99 8.18
CA VAL A 120 19.29 -5.48 9.50
C VAL A 120 19.51 -6.97 9.63
N VAL A 121 19.04 -7.74 8.65
CA VAL A 121 19.03 -9.20 8.73
C VAL A 121 20.45 -9.79 8.68
N ASN A 122 21.37 -9.09 8.03
CA ASN A 122 22.77 -9.49 7.93
C ASN A 122 23.68 -8.81 8.97
N ASN A 123 23.15 -8.03 9.91
CA ASN A 123 23.93 -7.26 10.90
C ASN A 123 24.94 -6.29 10.26
N LYS A 124 24.59 -5.73 9.09
CA LYS A 124 25.40 -4.81 8.28
C LYS A 124 24.92 -3.36 8.35
N ILE A 125 24.16 -3.01 9.39
CA ILE A 125 23.64 -1.64 9.56
C ILE A 125 24.77 -0.63 9.65
N ASN A 126 25.89 -1.00 10.30
CA ASN A 126 27.06 -0.16 10.44
C ASN A 126 27.80 0.08 9.11
N ASP A 127 27.44 -0.64 8.03
CA ASP A 127 28.00 -0.44 6.70
C ASP A 127 27.31 0.73 5.97
N LEU A 128 26.21 1.28 6.50
CA LEU A 128 25.53 2.45 5.95
C LEU A 128 26.37 3.71 6.19
N THR A 129 26.56 4.51 5.13
CA THR A 129 27.31 5.76 5.26
C THR A 129 26.49 6.83 5.99
N GLN A 130 27.16 7.74 6.71
CA GLN A 130 26.48 8.86 7.39
C GLN A 130 25.65 9.72 6.42
N ARG A 131 26.08 9.81 5.15
CA ARG A 131 25.37 10.50 4.09
C ARG A 131 24.04 9.82 3.77
N GLU A 132 24.02 8.49 3.64
CA GLU A 132 22.79 7.72 3.40
C GLU A 132 21.82 7.83 4.56
N ILE A 133 22.31 7.71 5.80
CA ILE A 133 21.52 7.88 7.02
C ILE A 133 20.85 9.26 7.03
N THR A 134 21.63 10.31 6.77
CA THR A 134 21.14 11.70 6.74
C THR A 134 20.07 11.89 5.67
N GLN A 135 20.26 11.33 4.47
CA GLN A 135 19.27 11.42 3.40
C GLN A 135 17.95 10.73 3.75
N ILE A 136 18.00 9.57 4.41
CA ILE A 136 16.80 8.85 4.86
C ILE A 136 16.08 9.66 5.93
N LYS A 137 16.80 10.13 6.95
CA LYS A 137 16.21 10.96 8.02
C LYS A 137 15.55 12.21 7.48
N ARG A 138 16.21 12.92 6.55
CA ARG A 138 15.72 14.19 5.98
C ARG A 138 14.34 14.03 5.33
N LYS A 139 14.05 12.89 4.69
CA LYS A 139 12.73 12.61 4.11
C LYS A 139 11.59 12.69 5.13
N PHE A 140 11.83 12.36 6.39
CA PHE A 140 10.80 12.41 7.44
C PHE A 140 10.64 13.79 8.07
N PHE A 141 11.70 14.59 8.05
CA PHE A 141 11.66 15.98 8.50
C PHE A 141 11.02 16.92 7.46
N GLU A 142 11.21 16.63 6.16
CA GLU A 142 10.67 17.44 5.06
C GLU A 142 9.21 17.08 4.69
N VAL A 143 8.73 15.87 5.03
CA VAL A 143 7.37 15.42 4.70
C VAL A 143 6.43 15.59 5.89
N ASP A 144 5.59 16.62 5.82
CA ASP A 144 4.67 16.96 6.91
C ASP A 144 3.63 15.86 7.21
N ASP A 145 3.28 15.04 6.22
CA ASP A 145 2.20 14.05 6.29
C ASP A 145 2.66 12.58 6.24
N TRP A 146 3.91 12.29 6.63
CA TRP A 146 4.48 10.93 6.54
C TRP A 146 3.66 9.84 7.26
N THR A 147 2.81 10.23 8.23
CA THR A 147 1.93 9.32 8.97
C THR A 147 0.67 8.88 8.20
N LYS A 148 0.36 9.52 7.06
CA LYS A 148 -0.87 9.26 6.29
C LYS A 148 -0.71 8.24 5.17
N ASN A 149 0.53 7.99 4.72
CA ASN A 149 0.80 7.09 3.60
C ASN A 149 1.44 5.79 4.10
N ILE A 150 0.92 4.65 3.62
CA ILE A 150 1.37 3.31 4.04
C ILE A 150 2.85 3.06 3.70
N THR A 151 3.34 3.55 2.56
CA THR A 151 4.73 3.38 2.11
C THR A 151 5.69 4.19 2.97
N THR A 152 5.31 5.40 3.40
CA THR A 152 6.13 6.21 4.31
C THR A 152 6.12 5.66 5.74
N LEU A 153 4.97 5.11 6.20
CA LEU A 153 4.89 4.37 7.47
C LEU A 153 5.80 3.13 7.46
N GLN A 154 5.78 2.36 6.38
CA GLN A 154 6.65 1.19 6.20
C GLN A 154 8.13 1.60 6.19
N LEU A 155 8.48 2.67 5.47
CA LEU A 155 9.85 3.20 5.44
C LEU A 155 10.28 3.64 6.84
N PHE A 156 9.42 4.32 7.60
CA PHE A 156 9.71 4.71 8.98
C PHE A 156 9.99 3.47 9.84
N CYS A 157 9.07 2.50 9.84
CA CYS A 157 9.21 1.24 10.57
C CYS A 157 10.56 0.55 10.32
N ASN A 158 11.00 0.51 9.06
CA ASN A 158 12.25 -0.14 8.65
C ASN A 158 13.51 0.70 8.99
N SER A 159 13.36 2.02 9.15
CA SER A 159 14.46 2.95 9.41
C SER A 159 14.58 3.37 10.88
N MET A 160 13.68 2.96 11.77
CA MET A 160 13.66 3.36 13.18
C MET A 160 15.01 3.21 13.89
N LEU A 161 15.75 2.16 13.59
CA LEU A 161 17.08 1.88 14.14
C LEU A 161 18.16 2.92 13.78
N LEU A 162 17.91 3.76 12.77
CA LEU A 162 18.84 4.82 12.35
C LEU A 162 18.67 6.08 13.19
N PHE A 163 17.54 6.21 13.90
CA PHE A 163 17.20 7.37 14.70
C PHE A 163 17.70 7.20 16.13
N ASP A 164 18.13 8.30 16.73
CA ASP A 164 18.34 8.31 18.17
C ASP A 164 17.00 8.30 18.92
N PHE A 165 17.08 8.08 20.22
CA PHE A 165 15.89 7.93 21.04
C PHE A 165 15.01 9.18 21.07
N ASP A 166 15.62 10.37 21.13
CA ASP A 166 14.87 11.64 21.18
C ASP A 166 14.15 11.91 19.86
N GLU A 167 14.80 11.64 18.73
CA GLU A 167 14.20 11.67 17.40
C GLU A 167 13.01 10.70 17.32
N LEU A 168 13.18 9.45 17.78
CA LEU A 168 12.11 8.45 17.79
C LEU A 168 10.90 8.90 18.60
N VAL A 169 11.12 9.51 19.77
CA VAL A 169 10.04 10.06 20.62
C VAL A 169 9.23 11.11 19.84
N LEU A 170 9.88 11.99 19.08
CA LEU A 170 9.20 13.02 18.29
C LEU A 170 8.31 12.42 17.21
N PHE A 171 8.85 11.47 16.43
CA PHE A 171 8.10 10.81 15.35
C PHE A 171 6.94 9.97 15.89
N VAL A 172 7.17 9.22 16.97
CA VAL A 172 6.14 8.39 17.59
C VAL A 172 5.00 9.23 18.18
N LYS A 173 5.29 10.36 18.83
CA LYS A 173 4.24 11.30 19.28
C LYS A 173 3.41 11.87 18.13
N LYS A 174 4.05 12.17 16.99
CA LYS A 174 3.33 12.60 15.78
C LYS A 174 2.41 11.50 15.27
N LEU A 175 2.89 10.25 15.22
CA LEU A 175 2.09 9.09 14.81
C LEU A 175 0.90 8.85 15.75
N GLU A 176 1.12 8.92 17.07
CA GLU A 176 0.06 8.80 18.09
C GLU A 176 -1.05 9.83 17.85
N LYS A 177 -0.68 11.10 17.65
CA LYS A 177 -1.64 12.18 17.34
C LYS A 177 -2.45 11.91 16.08
N THR A 178 -1.83 11.36 15.03
CA THR A 178 -2.54 10.99 13.80
C THR A 178 -3.51 9.83 14.01
N CYS A 179 -3.13 8.84 14.84
CA CYS A 179 -3.89 7.61 15.04
C CYS A 179 -5.00 7.72 16.11
N LYS A 180 -4.95 8.75 16.96
CA LYS A 180 -5.87 8.94 18.09
C LYS A 180 -7.34 8.87 17.67
N GLY A 181 -8.07 7.89 18.23
CA GLY A 181 -9.49 7.66 17.96
C GLY A 181 -9.83 7.11 16.56
N LYS A 182 -8.81 6.77 15.75
CA LYS A 182 -8.99 6.34 14.35
C LYS A 182 -8.28 5.04 14.01
N LEU A 183 -7.39 4.51 14.86
CA LEU A 183 -6.59 3.31 14.59
C LEU A 183 -7.43 2.13 14.08
N MET A 184 -8.54 1.81 14.76
CA MET A 184 -9.43 0.70 14.39
C MET A 184 -10.20 0.92 13.08
N LYS A 185 -10.24 2.15 12.56
CA LYS A 185 -10.88 2.51 11.29
C LYS A 185 -9.90 2.48 10.11
N LEU A 186 -8.60 2.34 10.37
CA LEU A 186 -7.59 2.26 9.31
C LEU A 186 -7.62 0.87 8.64
N PRO A 187 -7.16 0.75 7.38
CA PRO A 187 -6.99 -0.55 6.75
C PRO A 187 -6.12 -1.49 7.60
N PHE A 188 -6.43 -2.78 7.59
CA PHE A 188 -5.76 -3.78 8.44
C PHE A 188 -4.23 -3.80 8.25
N ASN A 189 -3.76 -3.67 7.01
CA ASN A 189 -2.32 -3.61 6.71
C ASN A 189 -1.64 -2.38 7.35
N THR A 190 -2.32 -1.24 7.37
CA THR A 190 -1.83 -0.03 8.05
C THR A 190 -1.77 -0.24 9.55
N GLN A 191 -2.78 -0.88 10.15
CA GLN A 191 -2.77 -1.21 11.58
C GLN A 191 -1.58 -2.12 11.94
N LYS A 192 -1.28 -3.12 11.11
CA LYS A 192 -0.11 -4.00 11.32
C LYS A 192 1.21 -3.24 11.32
N ILE A 193 1.40 -2.30 10.38
CA ILE A 193 2.63 -1.50 10.32
C ILE A 193 2.75 -0.61 11.56
N ILE A 194 1.65 0.01 11.99
CA ILE A 194 1.62 0.82 13.22
C ILE A 194 1.97 -0.04 14.44
N ALA A 195 1.40 -1.25 14.54
CA ALA A 195 1.72 -2.18 15.63
C ALA A 195 3.21 -2.56 15.63
N SER A 196 3.81 -2.82 14.46
CA SER A 196 5.25 -3.08 14.34
C SER A 196 6.09 -1.88 14.78
N ILE A 197 5.69 -0.64 14.43
CA ILE A 197 6.34 0.58 14.90
C ILE A 197 6.28 0.65 16.44
N CYS A 198 5.12 0.38 17.04
CA CYS A 198 4.98 0.38 18.50
C CYS A 198 5.90 -0.65 19.16
N ILE A 199 5.96 -1.89 18.63
CA ILE A 199 6.84 -2.95 19.14
C ILE A 199 8.31 -2.51 19.08
N ASN A 200 8.74 -1.99 17.92
CA ASN A 200 10.11 -1.50 17.74
C ASN A 200 10.43 -0.33 18.68
N TYR A 201 9.46 0.56 18.93
CA TYR A 201 9.62 1.68 19.85
C TYR A 201 9.72 1.21 21.31
N PHE A 202 8.88 0.27 21.73
CA PHE A 202 8.95 -0.31 23.07
C PHE A 202 10.26 -1.03 23.33
N HIS A 203 10.77 -1.75 22.32
CA HIS A 203 12.10 -2.35 22.41
C HIS A 203 13.18 -1.28 22.65
N ASN A 204 13.14 -0.16 21.93
CA ASN A 204 14.04 0.96 22.16
C ASN A 204 13.87 1.62 23.53
N CYS A 205 12.65 1.73 24.05
CA CYS A 205 12.41 2.26 25.39
C CYS A 205 13.01 1.36 26.47
N TYR A 206 12.92 0.04 26.30
CA TYR A 206 13.50 -0.94 27.20
C TYR A 206 15.03 -0.89 27.20
N THR A 207 15.66 -0.83 26.01
CA THR A 207 17.13 -0.79 25.90
C THR A 207 17.76 0.50 26.41
N ASN A 208 16.99 1.59 26.49
CA ASN A 208 17.44 2.90 26.98
C ASN A 208 16.92 3.23 28.41
N ASP A 209 16.47 2.24 29.19
CA ASP A 209 15.99 2.38 30.58
C ASP A 209 14.89 3.46 30.80
N CYS A 210 14.08 3.75 29.78
CA CYS A 210 13.10 4.83 29.79
C CYS A 210 11.65 4.34 29.98
N SER A 211 11.32 3.89 31.19
CA SER A 211 9.99 3.33 31.53
C SER A 211 8.82 4.32 31.37
N ARG A 212 9.04 5.63 31.54
CA ARG A 212 8.00 6.68 31.38
C ARG A 212 7.52 6.87 29.93
N ASN A 213 8.38 6.64 28.93
CA ASN A 213 8.03 6.86 27.52
C ASN A 213 7.24 5.69 26.90
N CYS A 214 7.22 4.51 27.56
CA CYS A 214 6.37 3.38 27.16
C CYS A 214 4.86 3.67 27.26
N GLN A 215 4.45 4.74 27.96
CA GLN A 215 3.04 5.05 28.16
C GLN A 215 2.35 5.68 26.95
N ILE A 216 3.10 6.14 25.93
CA ILE A 216 2.59 6.91 24.78
C ILE A 216 1.48 6.16 24.02
N PHE A 217 1.54 4.83 23.91
CA PHE A 217 0.46 4.04 23.28
C PHE A 217 -0.40 3.25 24.26
N CYS A 218 0.04 3.09 25.52
CA CYS A 218 -0.64 2.24 26.50
C CYS A 218 -1.85 2.92 27.17
N VAL A 219 -1.98 4.25 27.09
CA VAL A 219 -3.01 5.00 27.84
C VAL A 219 -4.37 5.05 27.14
N ASN A 220 -4.52 4.52 25.91
CA ASN A 220 -5.85 4.44 25.26
C ASN A 220 -6.44 3.02 25.24
N SER A 221 -5.85 2.08 25.99
CA SER A 221 -6.42 0.74 26.25
C SER A 221 -7.22 0.71 27.56
N SER A 222 -7.83 1.82 27.95
CA SER A 222 -8.91 1.78 28.94
C SER A 222 -10.12 1.16 28.25
N PHE A 223 -10.20 -0.17 28.35
CA PHE A 223 -11.48 -0.87 28.25
C PHE A 223 -12.40 -0.30 29.35
N SER A 224 -13.27 0.61 28.96
CA SER A 224 -14.54 0.91 29.61
C SER A 224 -15.45 1.56 28.58
#